data_AF-A0A9X3BU07-F1
#
_entry.id   AF-A0A9X3BU07-F1
#
_cell.length_a   1.000
_cell.length_b   1.000
_cell.length_c   1.000
_cell.angle_alpha   90.00
_cell.angle_beta   90.00
_cell.angle_gamma   90.00
#
_symmetry.space_group_name_H-M   'P 1'
#
loop_
_entity.id
_entity.type
_entity.pdbx_description
1 polymer ?
#
loop_
_entity_poly.entity_id
_entity_poly.type
_entity_poly.pdbx_seq_one_letter_code
_entity_poly.pdbx_strand_id
1 'polypeptide(L)' 'MTSTIEVGTTHCPSCAAPLNFTLDAVEGGGLRYDVTCAPCQQVYFHVSTEAPQLPAAAAA' A
#
# COMPACT_ATOMS: atom_id res chain seq x y z
N MET A 1 14.16 -6.30 4.69
CA MET A 1 14.07 -6.59 3.24
C MET A 1 12.67 -6.18 2.82
N THR A 2 12.55 -5.12 2.03
CA THR A 2 11.27 -4.62 1.54
C THR A 2 11.08 -5.20 0.15
N SER A 3 10.12 -6.09 -0.02
CA SER A 3 9.81 -6.68 -1.33
C SER A 3 8.75 -5.82 -2.01
N THR A 4 8.94 -5.54 -3.30
CA THR A 4 8.01 -4.77 -4.13
C THR A 4 7.15 -5.74 -4.94
N ILE A 5 5.83 -5.53 -5.00
CA ILE A 5 4.90 -6.28 -5.87
C ILE A 5 4.28 -5.34 -6.90
N GLU A 6 3.93 -5.87 -8.07
CA GLU A 6 3.26 -5.08 -9.11
C GLU A 6 1.85 -4.68 -8.69
N VAL A 7 1.44 -3.47 -9.07
CA VAL A 7 0.09 -2.96 -8.83
C VAL A 7 -0.94 -3.89 -9.49
N GLY A 8 -1.98 -4.27 -8.73
CA GLY A 8 -3.00 -5.22 -9.19
C GLY A 8 -2.71 -6.68 -8.88
N THR A 9 -1.55 -7.00 -8.30
CA THR A 9 -1.24 -8.36 -7.83
C THR A 9 -2.16 -8.74 -6.66
N THR A 10 -2.99 -9.76 -6.83
CA THR A 10 -3.90 -10.29 -5.80
C THR A 10 -3.39 -11.56 -5.11
N HIS A 11 -2.34 -12.18 -5.66
CA HIS A 11 -1.79 -13.45 -5.20
C HIS A 11 -0.27 -13.35 -4.97
N CYS A 12 0.24 -14.05 -3.96
CA CYS A 12 1.66 -14.02 -3.64
C CYS A 12 2.47 -14.68 -4.76
N PRO A 13 3.53 -14.03 -5.28
CA PRO A 13 4.33 -14.59 -6.37
C PRO A 13 5.12 -15.85 -5.98
N SER A 14 5.29 -16.11 -4.68
CA SER A 14 6.02 -17.27 -4.19
C SER A 14 5.13 -18.49 -3.98
N CYS A 15 3.97 -18.31 -3.34
CA CYS A 15 3.10 -19.41 -2.93
C CYS A 15 1.72 -19.42 -3.62
N ALA A 16 1.44 -18.49 -4.53
CA ALA A 16 0.14 -18.31 -5.22
C ALA A 16 -1.08 -18.14 -4.30
N ALA A 17 -0.87 -17.97 -2.99
CA ALA A 17 -1.92 -17.75 -2.02
C ALA A 17 -2.48 -16.32 -2.14
N PRO A 18 -3.76 -16.10 -1.77
CA PRO A 18 -4.34 -14.76 -1.76
C PRO A 18 -3.59 -13.83 -0.81
N LEU A 19 -3.35 -12.61 -1.27
CA LEU A 19 -2.74 -11.55 -0.47
C LEU A 19 -3.82 -10.87 0.40
N ASN A 20 -3.44 -10.46 1.60
CA ASN A 20 -4.28 -9.64 2.47
C ASN A 20 -3.85 -8.18 2.33
N PHE A 21 -4.82 -7.29 2.15
CA PHE A 21 -4.60 -5.86 1.94
C PHE A 21 -5.15 -5.09 3.13
N THR A 22 -4.30 -4.28 3.75
CA THR A 22 -4.68 -3.38 4.84
C THR A 22 -4.31 -1.97 4.45
N LEU A 23 -5.25 -1.04 4.62
CA LEU A 23 -5.04 0.38 4.41
C LEU A 23 -5.00 1.07 5.76
N ASP A 24 -3.92 1.79 6.03
CA ASP A 24 -3.72 2.53 7.27
C ASP A 24 -3.38 4.00 6.96
N ALA A 25 -3.80 4.90 7.85
CA ALA A 25 -3.52 6.32 7.72
C ALA A 25 -2.23 6.63 8.48
N VAL A 26 -1.24 7.22 7.79
CA VAL A 26 0.04 7.54 8.41
C VAL A 26 -0.02 8.93 9.02
N GLU A 27 0.50 9.06 10.25
CA GLU A 27 0.74 10.39 10.85
C GLU A 27 1.60 11.23 9.90
N GLY A 28 1.06 12.39 9.48
CA GLY A 28 1.66 13.23 8.44
C GLY A 28 0.85 13.35 7.14
N GLY A 29 -0.33 12.70 7.06
CA GLY A 29 -1.30 12.91 5.96
C GLY A 29 -1.09 12.01 4.75
N GLY A 30 -0.32 10.92 4.89
CA GLY A 30 -0.15 9.90 3.87
C GLY A 30 -1.06 8.69 4.08
N LEU A 31 -1.23 7.88 3.02
CA LEU A 31 -1.86 6.57 3.11
C LEU A 31 -0.80 5.47 2.96
N ARG A 32 -0.89 4.46 3.82
CA ARG A 32 -0.05 3.27 3.78
C ARG A 32 -0.90 2.06 3.43
N TYR A 33 -0.47 1.35 2.41
CA TYR A 33 -1.02 0.07 1.99
C TYR A 33 -0.05 -1.04 2.41
N ASP A 34 -0.48 -1.84 3.37
CA ASP A 34 0.22 -3.06 3.80
C ASP A 34 -0.38 -4.25 3.06
N VAL A 35 0.46 -4.99 2.34
CA VAL A 35 0.05 -6.21 1.63
C VAL A 35 0.80 -7.38 2.22
N THR A 36 0.08 -8.34 2.80
CA THR A 36 0.68 -9.46 3.54
C THR A 36 0.33 -10.79 2.91
N CYS A 37 1.31 -11.68 2.86
CA CYS A 37 1.11 -13.09 2.54
C CYS A 37 1.31 -13.92 3.81
N ALA A 38 0.22 -14.35 4.45
CA ALA A 38 0.25 -15.18 5.65
C ALA A 38 1.05 -16.50 5.50
N PRO A 39 0.86 -17.31 4.43
CA PRO A 39 1.60 -18.57 4.30
C PRO A 39 3.10 -18.37 4.05
N CYS A 40 3.46 -17.30 3.33
CA CYS A 40 4.86 -16.99 3.07
C CYS A 40 5.50 -16.12 4.18
N GLN A 41 4.73 -15.65 5.18
CA GLN A 41 5.13 -14.70 6.22
C GLN A 41 5.86 -13.46 5.65
N GLN A 42 5.44 -13.02 4.46
CA GLN A 42 6.02 -11.88 3.76
C GLN A 42 5.11 -10.66 3.88
N VAL A 43 5.70 -9.51 4.15
CA VAL A 43 5.02 -8.22 4.15
C VAL A 43 5.59 -7.36 3.03
N TYR A 44 4.71 -6.87 2.18
CA TYR A 44 4.96 -5.95 1.09
C TYR A 44 4.34 -4.61 1.48
N PHE A 45 5.06 -3.52 1.27
CA PHE A 45 4.61 -2.19 1.68
C PHE A 45 4.52 -1.28 0.46
N HIS A 46 3.43 -0.54 0.35
CA HIS A 46 3.30 0.55 -0.59
C HIS A 46 2.83 1.80 0.17
N VAL A 47 3.60 2.88 0.10
CA VAL A 47 3.23 4.16 0.71
C VAL A 47 2.87 5.11 -0.41
N SER A 48 1.60 5.51 -0.49
CA SER A 48 1.17 6.57 -1.39
C SER A 48 1.29 7.89 -0.61
N THR A 49 2.38 8.63 -0.85
CA THR A 49 2.64 9.94 -0.25
C THR A 49 1.92 11.09 -0.96
N GLU A 50 0.91 10.80 -1.77
CA GLU A 50 0.09 11.85 -2.35
C GLU A 50 -0.78 12.42 -1.23
N ALA A 51 -0.24 13.42 -0.54
CA ALA A 51 -1.08 14.40 0.14
C ALA A 51 -2.20 14.74 -0.85
N PRO A 52 -3.49 14.63 -0.47
CA PRO A 52 -4.55 15.07 -1.35
C PRO A 52 -4.18 16.49 -1.76
N GLN A 53 -3.90 16.66 -3.05
CA GLN A 53 -3.71 17.97 -3.63
C GLN A 53 -5.12 18.56 -3.54
N LEU A 54 -5.46 19.15 -2.39
CA LEU A 54 -6.63 20.01 -2.32
C LEU A 54 -6.40 20.97 -3.48
N PRO A 55 -7.25 20.99 -4.53
CA PRO A 55 -7.12 21.98 -5.56
C PRO A 55 -7.12 23.29 -4.79
N ALA A 56 -6.00 24.04 -4.88
CA ALA A 56 -5.82 25.27 -4.14
C ALA A 56 -7.07 26.11 -4.44
N ALA A 57 -8.00 26.14 -3.50
CA ALA A 57 -9.24 26.87 -3.67
C ALA A 57 -8.79 28.30 -3.86
N ALA A 58 -9.07 28.81 -5.04
CA ALA A 58 -8.74 30.16 -5.47
C ALA A 58 -9.07 31.13 -4.34
N ALA A 59 -8.03 31.61 -3.65
CA ALA A 59 -8.18 32.78 -2.81
C ALA A 59 -8.21 33.97 -3.78
N ALA A 60 -9.44 34.45 -3.97
CA ALA A 60 -9.81 35.65 -4.72
C ALA A 60 -9.14 36.92 -4.18
#